data_AF-A0A931QWY0-F1
#
_entry.id   AF-A0A931QWY0-F1
#
_cell.length_a   1.000
_cell.length_b   1.000
_cell.length_c   1.000
_cell.angle_alpha   90.00
_cell.angle_beta   90.00
_cell.angle_gamma   90.00
#
_symmetry.space_group_name_H-M   'P 1'
#
loop_
_entity.id
_entity.type
_entity.pdbx_description
1 polymer ?
#
loop_
_entity_poly.entity_id
_entity_poly.type
_entity_poly.pdbx_seq_one_letter_code
_entity_poly.pdbx_strand_id
1 'polypeptide(L)'
;MPTTLQAVIRIFIDLIKLLFPVLVGMALLVFLWGLAKFIFRVGGDEKAVTEGQQLMKWGIIALFVMVSFWGILAMIYSDIGFGRPFGLPLLPQ
;
A
#
# COMPACT_ATOMS: atom_id res chain seq x y z
N MET A 1 -17.33 36.94 -6.58
CA MET A 1 -16.34 36.51 -5.57
C MET A 1 -16.43 34.98 -5.33
N PRO A 2 -16.05 34.10 -6.28
CA PRO A 2 -16.24 32.65 -6.16
C PRO A 2 -14.95 31.84 -5.84
N THR A 3 -13.81 32.49 -5.58
CA THR A 3 -12.49 31.83 -5.52
C THR A 3 -12.10 31.28 -4.15
N THR A 4 -12.69 31.76 -3.05
CA THR A 4 -12.31 31.35 -1.68
C THR A 4 -12.75 29.93 -1.34
N LEU A 5 -13.99 29.53 -1.68
CA LEU A 5 -14.47 28.17 -1.45
C LEU A 5 -13.71 27.14 -2.29
N GLN A 6 -13.39 27.48 -3.54
CA GLN A 6 -12.61 26.61 -4.42
C GLN A 6 -11.17 26.45 -3.91
N ALA A 7 -10.57 27.50 -3.35
CA ALA A 7 -9.23 27.45 -2.78
C ALA A 7 -9.16 26.51 -1.56
N VAL A 8 -10.13 26.61 -0.65
CA VAL A 8 -10.19 25.73 0.53
C VAL A 8 -10.36 24.27 0.10
N ILE A 9 -11.28 23.98 -0.81
CA ILE A 9 -11.53 22.63 -1.31
C ILE A 9 -10.28 22.04 -1.99
N ARG A 10 -9.54 22.83 -2.78
CA ARG A 10 -8.28 22.37 -3.40
C ARG A 10 -7.22 22.02 -2.36
N ILE A 11 -7.03 22.84 -1.33
CA ILE A 11 -6.06 22.57 -0.26
C ILE A 11 -6.39 21.25 0.46
N PHE A 12 -7.67 21.00 0.75
CA PHE A 12 -8.09 19.73 1.36
C PHE A 12 -7.83 18.52 0.46
N ILE A 13 -8.16 18.65 -0.83
CA ILE A 13 -7.93 17.59 -1.81
C ILE A 13 -6.43 17.29 -1.97
N ASP A 14 -5.58 18.32 -2.04
CA ASP A 14 -4.14 18.17 -2.17
C ASP A 14 -3.50 17.56 -0.91
N LEU A 15 -4.02 17.91 0.28
CA LEU A 15 -3.60 17.29 1.53
C LEU A 15 -3.92 15.79 1.56
N ILE A 16 -5.12 15.40 1.15
CA ILE A 16 -5.53 13.98 1.08
C ILE A 16 -4.68 13.23 0.07
N LYS A 17 -4.42 13.82 -1.10
CA LYS A 17 -3.57 13.23 -2.15
C LYS A 17 -2.13 13.02 -1.69
N LEU A 18 -1.61 13.89 -0.82
CA LEU A 18 -0.28 13.74 -0.23
C LEU A 18 -0.26 12.71 0.91
N LEU A 19 -1.31 12.69 1.73
CA LEU A 19 -1.38 11.84 2.92
C LEU A 19 -1.59 10.36 2.59
N PHE A 20 -2.39 10.06 1.56
CA PHE A 20 -2.68 8.70 1.12
C PHE A 20 -1.42 7.86 0.81
N PRO A 21 -0.50 8.30 -0.07
CA PRO A 21 0.69 7.52 -0.40
C PRO A 21 1.64 7.37 0.80
N VAL A 22 1.68 8.35 1.71
CA VAL A 22 2.47 8.27 2.95
C VAL A 22 1.92 7.20 3.89
N LEU A 23 0.59 7.14 4.05
CA LEU A 23 -0.06 6.13 4.89
C LEU A 23 0.13 4.71 4.33
N VAL A 24 -0.01 4.56 3.02
CA VAL A 24 0.26 3.30 2.33
C VAL A 24 1.74 2.91 2.46
N GLY A 25 2.67 3.84 2.27
CA GLY A 25 4.10 3.60 2.46
C GLY A 25 4.44 3.10 3.87
N MET A 26 3.86 3.70 4.91
CA MET A 26 4.01 3.21 6.29
C MET A 26 3.42 1.81 6.48
N ALA A 27 2.23 1.54 5.92
CA ALA A 27 1.62 0.21 6.01
C ALA A 27 2.52 -0.87 5.35
N LEU A 28 3.14 -0.56 4.21
CA LEU A 28 4.09 -1.44 3.53
C LEU A 28 5.37 -1.67 4.34
N LEU A 29 5.89 -0.64 5.03
CA LEU A 29 7.07 -0.80 5.87
C LEU A 29 6.79 -1.74 7.06
N VAL A 30 5.65 -1.59 7.73
CA VAL A 30 5.24 -2.47 8.84
C VAL A 30 5.05 -3.91 8.36
N PHE A 31 4.46 -4.07 7.17
CA PHE A 31 4.29 -5.35 6.51
C PHE A 31 5.61 -6.07 6.21
N LEU A 32 6.56 -5.37 5.56
CA LEU A 32 7.87 -5.92 5.20
C LEU A 32 8.67 -6.28 6.45
N TRP A 33 8.56 -5.48 7.51
CA TRP A 33 9.17 -5.79 8.81
C TRP A 33 8.61 -7.08 9.44
N GLY A 34 7.29 -7.27 9.36
CA GLY A 34 6.64 -8.51 9.79
C GLY A 34 7.11 -9.74 9.01
N LEU A 35 7.24 -9.60 7.69
CA LEU A 35 7.71 -10.67 6.80
C LEU A 35 9.19 -11.01 7.02
N ALA A 36 10.05 -10.01 7.23
CA ALA A 36 11.46 -10.25 7.53
C ALA A 36 11.63 -11.04 8.84
N LYS A 37 10.91 -10.64 9.90
CA LYS A 37 10.93 -11.35 11.20
C LYS A 37 10.49 -12.80 11.08
N PHE A 38 9.57 -13.10 10.16
CA PHE A 38 9.17 -14.47 9.85
C PHE A 38 10.33 -15.28 9.30
N ILE A 39 10.92 -14.83 8.18
CA ILE A 39 11.93 -15.59 7.45
C ILE A 39 13.10 -15.98 8.36
N PHE A 40 13.52 -15.06 9.25
CA PHE A 40 14.62 -15.33 10.20
C PHE A 40 14.31 -16.39 11.28
N ARG A 41 13.04 -16.71 11.55
CA ARG A 41 12.66 -17.68 12.61
C ARG A 41 12.40 -19.10 12.13
N VAL A 42 12.29 -19.33 10.82
CA VAL A 42 11.88 -20.63 10.24
C VAL A 42 12.98 -21.71 10.29
N GLY A 43 14.26 -21.34 10.44
CA GLY A 43 15.38 -22.24 10.17
C GLY A 43 15.81 -23.26 11.25
N GLY A 44 15.07 -23.49 12.34
CA GLY A 44 15.66 -24.10 13.55
C GLY A 44 15.01 -25.33 14.22
N ASP A 45 13.70 -25.58 14.13
CA ASP A 45 13.04 -26.50 15.08
C ASP A 45 11.72 -27.11 14.56
N GLU A 46 11.27 -28.27 15.05
CA GLU A 46 9.96 -28.86 14.65
C GLU A 46 8.76 -27.98 15.06
N LYS A 47 8.91 -27.21 16.14
CA LYS A 47 7.97 -26.12 16.50
C LYS A 47 7.97 -24.99 15.46
N ALA A 48 9.09 -24.80 14.75
CA ALA A 48 9.23 -23.81 13.69
C ALA A 48 8.50 -24.25 12.40
N VAL A 49 8.15 -25.52 12.23
CA VAL A 49 7.28 -25.98 11.12
C VAL A 49 5.85 -25.50 11.35
N THR A 50 5.34 -25.63 12.58
CA THR A 50 4.00 -25.18 12.96
C THR A 50 3.90 -23.65 12.94
N GLU A 51 4.92 -22.94 13.46
CA GLU A 51 5.03 -21.49 13.29
C GLU A 51 5.21 -21.11 11.82
N GLY A 52 5.97 -21.90 11.06
CA GLY A 52 6.18 -21.78 9.62
C GLY A 52 4.88 -21.76 8.83
N GLN A 53 3.98 -22.69 9.13
CA GLN A 53 2.64 -22.74 8.54
C GLN A 53 1.76 -21.56 8.95
N GLN A 54 1.82 -21.14 10.22
CA GLN A 54 1.05 -19.98 10.68
C GLN A 54 1.51 -18.71 9.97
N LEU A 55 2.81 -18.57 9.76
CA LEU A 55 3.39 -17.44 9.06
C LEU A 55 3.23 -17.50 7.54
N MET A 56 3.14 -18.69 6.94
CA MET A 56 2.73 -18.82 5.53
C MET A 56 1.30 -18.28 5.34
N LYS A 57 0.39 -18.56 6.29
CA LYS A 57 -0.95 -17.95 6.30
C LYS A 57 -0.87 -16.44 6.45
N TRP A 58 -0.06 -15.93 7.38
CA TRP A 58 0.15 -14.48 7.50
C TRP A 58 0.76 -13.87 6.23
N GLY A 59 1.67 -14.56 5.55
CA GLY A 59 2.28 -14.18 4.27
C GLY A 59 1.27 -14.12 3.12
N ILE A 60 0.32 -15.05 3.07
CA ILE A 60 -0.76 -15.05 2.07
C ILE A 60 -1.76 -13.91 2.35
N ILE A 61 -2.17 -13.74 3.61
CA ILE A 61 -3.05 -12.62 4.03
C ILE A 61 -2.38 -11.29 3.69
N ALA A 62 -1.08 -11.21 3.96
CA ALA A 62 -0.23 -10.11 3.62
C ALA A 62 -0.25 -9.83 2.11
N LEU A 63 0.12 -10.80 1.27
CA LEU A 63 0.10 -10.66 -0.19
C LEU A 63 -1.29 -10.21 -0.69
N PHE A 64 -2.35 -10.81 -0.16
CA PHE A 64 -3.73 -10.49 -0.51
C PHE A 64 -4.09 -9.03 -0.19
N VAL A 65 -3.73 -8.54 1.01
CA VAL A 65 -3.93 -7.13 1.39
C VAL A 65 -3.17 -6.22 0.44
N MET A 66 -1.91 -6.52 0.15
CA MET A 66 -1.09 -5.67 -0.71
C MET A 66 -1.64 -5.56 -2.14
N VAL A 67 -2.06 -6.69 -2.74
CA VAL A 67 -2.68 -6.72 -4.07
C VAL A 67 -4.05 -6.04 -4.07
N SER A 68 -4.87 -6.26 -3.04
CA SER A 68 -6.20 -5.64 -2.92
C SER A 68 -6.10 -4.12 -2.82
N PHE A 69 -5.17 -3.60 -2.02
CA PHE A 69 -4.93 -2.16 -1.93
C PHE A 69 -4.42 -1.59 -3.26
N TRP A 70 -3.51 -2.26 -3.95
CA TRP A 70 -3.05 -1.79 -5.26
C TRP A 70 -4.18 -1.76 -6.30
N GLY A 71 -5.03 -2.79 -6.35
CA GLY A 71 -6.18 -2.85 -7.25
C GLY A 71 -7.23 -1.77 -6.96
N ILE A 72 -7.56 -1.57 -5.68
CA ILE A 72 -8.51 -0.54 -5.25
C ILE A 72 -7.97 0.84 -5.55
N LEU A 73 -6.70 1.11 -5.23
CA LEU A 73 -6.08 2.40 -5.55
C LEU A 73 -6.03 2.62 -7.05
N ALA A 74 -5.59 1.65 -7.86
CA ALA A 74 -5.56 1.77 -9.31
C ALA A 74 -6.92 2.14 -9.91
N MET A 75 -8.00 1.50 -9.43
CA MET A 75 -9.37 1.80 -9.84
C MET A 75 -9.79 3.22 -9.45
N ILE A 76 -9.57 3.59 -8.18
CA ILE A 76 -9.88 4.92 -7.65
C ILE A 76 -9.10 6.02 -8.38
N TYR A 77 -7.81 5.82 -8.66
CA TYR A 77 -7.02 6.78 -9.43
C TYR A 77 -7.52 6.91 -10.87
N SER A 78 -7.92 5.80 -11.51
CA SER A 78 -8.51 5.85 -12.86
C SER A 78 -9.86 6.57 -12.90
N ASP A 79 -10.72 6.39 -11.88
CA ASP A 79 -12.05 7.01 -11.80
C ASP A 79 -11.98 8.50 -11.46
N ILE A 80 -10.97 8.93 -10.68
CA ILE A 80 -10.79 10.34 -10.29
C ILE A 80 -10.03 11.14 -11.38
N GLY A 81 -9.74 10.53 -12.53
CA GLY A 81 -9.15 11.21 -13.69
C GLY A 81 -7.63 11.38 -13.64
N PHE A 82 -6.94 10.63 -12.77
CA PHE A 82 -5.49 10.52 -12.86
C PHE A 82 -5.14 9.54 -13.97
N GLY A 83 -4.84 10.06 -15.17
CA GLY A 83 -4.49 9.27 -16.36
C GLY A 83 -3.15 8.51 -16.28
N ARG A 84 -2.66 8.19 -15.07
CA ARG A 84 -1.41 7.47 -14.84
C ARG A 84 -1.62 6.38 -13.79
N PRO A 85 -1.44 5.09 -14.15
CA PRO A 85 -1.38 4.02 -13.16
C PRO A 85 -0.31 4.33 -12.12
N PHE A 86 -0.69 4.20 -10.85
CA PHE A 86 0.21 4.40 -9.71
C PHE A 86 1.49 3.56 -9.89
N GLY A 87 2.64 4.22 -9.97
CA GLY A 87 3.96 3.58 -9.95
C GLY A 87 4.65 3.35 -11.30
N LEU A 88 4.09 3.79 -12.44
CA LEU A 88 4.76 3.68 -13.74
C LEU A 88 5.37 5.04 -14.19
N PRO A 89 6.71 5.17 -14.26
CA PRO A 89 7.38 6.30 -14.90
C PRO A 89 7.04 6.34 -16.40
N LEU A 90 6.71 7.51 -16.92
CA LEU A 90 6.52 7.69 -18.36
C LEU A 90 7.86 7.47 -19.05
N LEU A 91 7.94 6.46 -19.92
CA LEU A 91 8.97 6.50 -20.94
C LEU A 91 8.75 7.79 -21.74
N PRO A 92 9.77 8.65 -21.86
CA PRO A 92 9.69 9.80 -22.74
C PRO A 92 9.38 9.27 -24.15
N GLN A 93 8.35 9.85 -24.75
CA GLN A 93 8.02 9.65 -26.16
C GLN A 93 9.04 10.42 -26.98
#